data_AF-A0A084SQH8-F1
#
_entry.id   AF-A0A084SQH8-F1
#
_cell.length_a   1.000
_cell.length_b   1.000
_cell.length_c   1.000
_cell.angle_alpha   90.00
_cell.angle_beta   90.00
_cell.angle_gamma   90.00
#
_symmetry.space_group_name_H-M   'P 1'
#
loop_
_entity.id
_entity.type
_entity.pdbx_description
1 polymer ?
#
loop_
_entity_poly.entity_id
_entity_poly.type
_entity_poly.pdbx_seq_one_letter_code
_entity_poly.pdbx_strand_id
1 'polypeptide(L)'
;MYATAHRVSRNGQTGVNAFLYLHGRDFPWPEDASSLPETEPGTPTDRQSISVPPGRNTVHSYLDVLAPDGTPRSVLLEALKLFRQDVSERSNPARFIFGQVTLRFGVQIRLEPERESELEGLLATLEQVLP
;
A
#
# COMPACT_ATOMS: atom_id res chain seq x y z
N MET A 1 8.98 -7.15 3.47
CA MET A 1 8.30 -6.02 4.08
C MET A 1 7.01 -5.79 3.33
N TYR A 2 6.00 -5.35 4.06
CA TYR A 2 4.71 -4.97 3.53
C TYR A 2 4.34 -3.62 4.13
N ALA A 3 4.31 -2.58 3.29
CA ALA A 3 3.79 -1.28 3.67
C ALA A 3 2.41 -1.10 3.04
N THR A 4 1.45 -0.59 3.79
CA THR A 4 0.11 -0.32 3.27
C THR A 4 -0.41 1.01 3.73
N ALA A 5 -1.19 1.68 2.89
CA ALA A 5 -1.97 2.86 3.23
C ALA A 5 -3.43 2.62 2.86
N HIS A 6 -4.34 2.93 3.79
CA HIS A 6 -5.77 2.75 3.66
C HIS A 6 -6.50 4.07 3.88
N ARG A 7 -7.30 4.49 2.91
CA ARG A 7 -8.31 5.53 3.18
C ARG A 7 -9.49 4.85 3.85
N VAL A 8 -9.79 5.29 5.06
CA VAL A 8 -10.77 4.63 5.92
C VAL A 8 -11.80 5.61 6.45
N SER A 9 -13.00 5.10 6.73
CA SER A 9 -13.98 5.82 7.55
C SER A 9 -14.54 4.97 8.68
N ARG A 10 -14.91 5.66 9.77
CA ARG A 10 -15.58 5.10 10.95
C ARG A 10 -16.40 6.18 11.64
N ASN A 11 -17.68 5.92 11.90
CA ASN A 11 -18.57 6.83 12.63
C ASN A 11 -18.55 8.29 12.08
N GLY A 12 -18.51 8.45 10.75
CA GLY A 12 -18.46 9.76 10.10
C GLY A 12 -17.08 10.42 10.05
N GLN A 13 -16.07 9.87 10.72
CA GLN A 13 -14.68 10.31 10.59
C GLN A 13 -14.02 9.60 9.41
N THR A 14 -13.24 10.33 8.63
CA THR A 14 -12.47 9.81 7.49
C THR A 14 -11.02 10.23 7.64
N GLY A 15 -10.09 9.35 7.26
CA GLY A 15 -8.67 9.64 7.24
C GLY A 15 -7.88 8.55 6.53
N VAL A 16 -6.55 8.66 6.56
CA VAL A 16 -5.65 7.65 6.01
C VAL A 16 -4.87 7.02 7.15
N ASN A 17 -4.81 5.69 7.16
CA ASN A 17 -3.93 4.94 8.04
C ASN A 17 -2.87 4.24 7.22
N ALA A 18 -1.62 4.26 7.66
CA ALA A 18 -0.54 3.52 7.06
C ALA A 18 0.23 2.69 8.09
N PHE A 19 0.69 1.52 7.67
CA PHE A 19 1.35 0.53 8.52
C PHE A 19 2.52 -0.10 7.76
N LEU A 20 3.58 -0.46 8.48
CA LEU A 20 4.69 -1.25 7.98
C LEU A 20 4.81 -2.57 8.76
N TYR A 21 4.95 -3.66 8.01
CA TYR A 21 5.20 -5.02 8.48
C TYR A 21 6.50 -5.55 7.88
N LEU A 22 7.20 -6.42 8.61
CA LEU A 22 8.44 -7.07 8.18
C LEU A 22 8.28 -8.60 8.15
N HIS A 23 8.94 -9.25 7.20
CA HIS A 23 8.82 -10.70 6.98
C HIS A 23 10.05 -11.48 7.45
N GLY A 24 11.14 -10.78 7.76
CA GLY A 24 12.45 -11.34 8.00
C GLY A 24 13.33 -11.36 6.75
N ARG A 25 14.65 -11.33 6.97
CA ARG A 25 15.66 -11.29 5.90
C ARG A 25 15.63 -12.53 5.00
N ASP A 26 15.29 -13.69 5.57
CA ASP A 26 15.32 -14.99 4.88
C ASP A 26 13.95 -15.39 4.32
N PHE A 27 12.98 -14.47 4.29
CA PHE A 27 11.66 -14.74 3.75
C PHE A 27 11.74 -15.01 2.23
N PRO A 28 11.13 -16.10 1.72
CA PRO A 28 11.19 -16.46 0.30
C PRO A 28 10.20 -15.62 -0.51
N TRP A 29 10.59 -14.40 -0.88
CA TRP A 29 9.76 -13.50 -1.68
C TRP A 29 9.39 -14.11 -3.05
N PRO A 30 8.09 -14.24 -3.37
CA PRO A 30 7.66 -14.62 -4.71
C PRO A 30 7.86 -13.46 -5.70
N GLU A 31 7.86 -13.78 -6.99
CA GLU A 31 7.91 -12.76 -8.05
C GLU A 31 6.67 -11.83 -8.02
N ASP A 32 5.48 -12.42 -7.82
CA ASP A 32 4.24 -11.70 -7.55
C ASP A 32 3.84 -11.88 -6.08
N ALA A 33 4.01 -10.82 -5.30
CA ALA A 33 3.70 -10.81 -3.87
C ALA A 33 2.27 -10.30 -3.56
N SER A 34 1.41 -10.11 -4.56
CA SER A 34 0.12 -9.42 -4.40
C SER A 34 -0.90 -10.11 -3.50
N SER A 35 -0.67 -11.38 -3.15
CA SER A 35 -1.51 -12.20 -2.25
C SER A 35 -0.95 -12.36 -0.84
N LEU A 36 0.29 -11.92 -0.58
CA LEU A 36 0.91 -12.05 0.73
C LEU A 36 0.17 -11.26 1.84
N PRO A 37 -0.43 -10.08 1.60
CA PRO A 37 -1.16 -9.38 2.66
C PRO A 37 -2.26 -10.23 3.31
N GLU A 38 -2.89 -11.13 2.55
CA GLU A 38 -3.98 -11.97 3.02
C GLU A 38 -3.51 -13.27 3.69
N THR A 39 -2.38 -13.85 3.27
CA THR A 39 -1.91 -15.14 3.79
C THR A 39 -0.80 -15.00 4.82
N GLU A 40 0.12 -14.07 4.60
CA GLU A 40 1.36 -13.90 5.35
C GLU A 40 1.73 -12.42 5.42
N PRO A 41 0.99 -11.59 6.20
CA PRO A 41 1.18 -10.13 6.22
C PRO A 41 2.51 -9.68 6.85
N GLY A 42 3.22 -10.58 7.54
CA GLY A 42 4.43 -10.27 8.30
C GLY A 42 4.14 -9.79 9.73
N THR A 43 5.18 -9.30 10.39
CA THR A 43 5.13 -8.80 11.79
C THR A 43 5.04 -7.28 11.80
N PRO A 44 4.09 -6.67 12.53
CA PRO A 44 3.96 -5.22 12.60
C PRO A 44 5.19 -4.55 13.23
N THR A 45 5.54 -3.37 12.71
CA THR A 45 6.59 -2.50 13.27
C THR A 45 6.00 -1.35 14.07
N ASP A 46 6.86 -0.53 14.69
CA ASP A 46 6.48 0.74 15.31
C ASP A 46 6.22 1.87 14.30
N ARG A 47 6.57 1.68 13.02
CA ARG A 47 6.32 2.64 11.94
C ARG A 47 4.87 2.55 11.47
N GLN A 48 4.07 3.50 11.93
CA GLN A 48 2.67 3.65 11.56
C GLN A 48 2.24 5.12 11.56
N SER A 49 1.27 5.45 10.73
CA SER A 49 0.60 6.75 10.71
C SER A 49 -0.90 6.50 10.79
N ILE A 50 -1.56 6.90 11.88
CA ILE A 50 -2.96 6.55 12.14
C ILE A 50 -3.77 7.84 12.29
N SER A 51 -4.65 8.10 11.32
CA SER A 51 -5.62 9.20 11.39
C SER A 51 -6.94 8.77 12.04
N VAL A 52 -7.35 7.52 11.83
CA VAL A 52 -8.61 6.96 12.36
C VAL A 52 -8.28 5.68 13.14
N PRO A 53 -8.74 5.51 14.39
CA PRO A 53 -8.43 4.31 15.17
C PRO A 53 -8.73 3.01 14.40
N PRO A 54 -7.79 2.05 14.36
CA PRO A 54 -7.98 0.80 13.61
C PRO A 54 -9.09 -0.06 14.22
N GLY A 55 -9.61 -0.99 13.40
CA GLY A 55 -10.67 -1.92 13.76
C GLY A 55 -12.08 -1.42 13.39
N ARG A 56 -12.83 -2.26 12.66
CA ARG A 56 -14.18 -1.97 12.15
C ARG A 56 -14.28 -0.75 11.23
N ASN A 57 -13.19 -0.42 10.54
CA ASN A 57 -13.15 0.65 9.55
C ASN A 57 -13.73 0.18 8.22
N THR A 58 -14.39 1.08 7.50
CA THR A 58 -14.69 0.87 6.07
C THR A 58 -13.50 1.34 5.25
N VAL A 59 -12.86 0.45 4.49
CA VAL A 59 -11.78 0.81 3.57
C VAL A 59 -12.38 1.27 2.24
N HIS A 60 -12.01 2.48 1.82
CA HIS A 60 -12.46 3.12 0.58
C HIS A 60 -11.48 2.94 -0.56
N SER A 61 -10.20 3.03 -0.24
CA SER A 61 -9.09 2.79 -1.14
C SER A 61 -7.90 2.26 -0.34
N TYR A 62 -7.03 1.51 -1.01
CA TYR A 62 -5.84 0.94 -0.41
C TYR A 62 -4.69 0.92 -1.40
N LEU A 63 -3.47 1.14 -0.90
CA LEU A 63 -2.22 1.00 -1.63
C LEU A 63 -1.28 0.10 -0.83
N ASP A 64 -0.96 -1.05 -1.37
CA ASP A 64 -0.02 -2.01 -0.83
C ASP A 64 1.31 -1.96 -1.58
N VAL A 65 2.41 -2.01 -0.83
CA VAL A 65 3.78 -2.10 -1.30
C VAL A 65 4.47 -3.28 -0.64
N LEU A 66 4.88 -4.23 -1.46
CA LEU A 66 5.45 -5.50 -1.05
C LEU A 66 6.85 -5.62 -1.66
N ALA A 67 7.85 -5.85 -0.83
CA ALA A 67 9.24 -6.00 -1.29
C ALA A 67 10.10 -6.72 -0.24
N PRO A 68 11.25 -7.29 -0.59
CA PRO A 68 12.21 -7.80 0.39
C PRO A 68 12.52 -6.84 1.53
N ASP A 69 12.68 -7.38 2.74
CA ASP A 69 13.14 -6.61 3.90
C ASP A 69 14.50 -5.96 3.56
N GLY A 70 14.63 -4.65 3.82
CA GLY A 70 15.83 -3.90 3.50
C GLY A 70 15.93 -3.38 2.06
N THR A 71 14.86 -3.51 1.25
CA THR A 71 14.79 -2.84 -0.06
C THR A 71 15.05 -1.34 0.11
N PRO A 72 16.01 -0.75 -0.64
CA PRO A 72 16.36 0.65 -0.48
C PRO A 72 15.17 1.57 -0.73
N ARG A 73 15.02 2.60 0.11
CA ARG A 73 13.94 3.60 -0.02
C ARG A 73 13.85 4.21 -1.41
N SER A 74 14.98 4.50 -2.05
CA SER A 74 15.02 5.04 -3.42
C SER A 74 14.37 4.13 -4.45
N VAL A 75 14.56 2.81 -4.34
CA VAL A 75 13.95 1.81 -5.24
C VAL A 75 12.43 1.78 -5.05
N LEU A 76 11.96 1.90 -3.81
CA LEU A 76 10.51 1.97 -3.51
C LEU A 76 9.88 3.22 -4.10
N LEU A 77 10.53 4.38 -3.91
CA LEU A 77 10.05 5.66 -4.46
C LEU A 77 10.05 5.67 -5.99
N GLU A 78 11.05 5.04 -6.62
CA GLU A 78 11.08 4.88 -8.07
C GLU A 78 9.92 4.00 -8.57
N ALA A 79 9.67 2.86 -7.92
CA ALA A 79 8.54 1.99 -8.24
C ALA A 79 7.20 2.73 -8.11
N LEU A 80 6.99 3.48 -7.03
CA LEU A 80 5.78 4.28 -6.80
C LEU A 80 5.62 5.38 -7.85
N LYS A 81 6.71 6.06 -8.24
CA LYS A 81 6.70 7.08 -9.29
C LYS A 81 6.27 6.50 -10.64
N LEU A 82 6.83 5.37 -11.05
CA LEU A 82 6.46 4.71 -12.30
C LEU A 82 5.01 4.22 -12.25
N PHE A 83 4.60 3.62 -11.14
CA PHE A 83 3.25 3.16 -10.96
C PHE A 83 2.19 4.26 -11.05
N ARG A 84 2.49 5.42 -10.46
CA ARG A 84 1.65 6.62 -10.55
C ARG A 84 1.41 7.05 -12.00
N GLN A 85 2.40 6.91 -12.88
CA GLN A 85 2.28 7.30 -14.29
C GLN A 85 1.35 6.38 -15.08
N ASP A 86 1.25 5.10 -14.68
CA ASP A 86 0.51 4.07 -15.42
C ASP A 86 -0.86 3.74 -14.80
N VAL A 87 -1.22 4.31 -13.65
CA VAL A 87 -2.36 3.82 -12.84
C VAL A 87 -3.70 3.90 -13.59
N SER A 88 -3.88 4.92 -14.44
CA SER A 88 -5.09 5.16 -15.22
C SER A 88 -5.32 4.15 -16.35
N GLU A 89 -4.24 3.50 -16.81
CA GLU A 89 -4.29 2.49 -17.87
C GLU A 89 -4.58 1.09 -17.33
N ARG A 90 -4.53 0.90 -16.01
CA ARG A 90 -4.65 -0.40 -15.35
C ARG A 90 -6.08 -0.64 -14.88
N SER A 91 -6.53 -1.90 -14.94
CA SER A 91 -7.80 -2.30 -14.30
C SER A 91 -7.74 -2.10 -12.78
N ASN A 92 -8.90 -2.00 -12.12
CA ASN A 92 -9.03 -1.96 -10.66
C ASN A 92 -9.30 -3.38 -10.13
N PRO A 93 -8.54 -3.91 -9.15
CA PRO A 93 -7.35 -3.30 -8.56
C PRO A 93 -6.16 -3.29 -9.51
N ALA A 94 -5.43 -2.16 -9.54
CA ALA A 94 -4.19 -2.06 -10.28
C ALA A 94 -3.11 -2.91 -9.62
N ARG A 95 -2.33 -3.56 -10.46
CA ARG A 95 -1.13 -4.30 -10.07
C ARG A 95 0.06 -3.82 -10.88
N PHE A 96 1.23 -3.77 -10.25
CA PHE A 96 2.47 -3.36 -10.88
C PHE A 96 3.65 -4.07 -10.22
N ILE A 97 4.60 -4.53 -11.02
CA ILE A 97 5.80 -5.20 -10.56
C ILE A 97 6.99 -4.43 -11.12
N PHE A 98 7.92 -4.04 -10.25
CA PHE A 98 9.18 -3.38 -10.60
C PHE A 98 10.33 -4.07 -9.85
N GLY A 99 11.07 -4.93 -10.56
CA GLY A 99 12.04 -5.80 -9.92
C GLY A 99 11.36 -6.71 -8.90
N GLN A 100 11.75 -6.61 -7.62
CA GLN A 100 11.14 -7.35 -6.51
C GLN A 100 10.10 -6.52 -5.73
N VAL A 101 9.69 -5.37 -6.25
CA VAL A 101 8.64 -4.54 -5.65
C VAL A 101 7.32 -4.87 -6.34
N THR A 102 6.35 -5.38 -5.59
CA THR A 102 4.96 -5.52 -6.03
C THR A 102 4.12 -4.41 -5.42
N LEU A 103 3.35 -3.72 -6.25
CA LEU A 103 2.37 -2.73 -5.85
C LEU A 103 0.97 -3.22 -6.20
N ARG A 104 0.03 -3.00 -5.28
CA ARG A 104 -1.40 -3.25 -5.51
C ARG A 104 -2.21 -2.08 -5.01
N PHE A 105 -3.05 -1.51 -5.86
CA PHE A 105 -3.88 -0.37 -5.51
C PHE A 105 -5.31 -0.65 -5.91
N GLY A 106 -6.24 -0.53 -4.97
CA GLY A 106 -7.65 -0.68 -5.25
C GLY A 106 -8.47 0.45 -4.68
N VAL A 107 -9.56 0.77 -5.37
CA VAL A 107 -10.56 1.75 -4.93
C VAL A 107 -11.94 1.13 -4.98
N GLN A 108 -12.86 1.59 -4.14
CA GLN A 108 -14.27 1.26 -4.28
C GLN A 108 -14.78 1.73 -5.66
N ILE A 109 -15.66 0.97 -6.31
CA ILE A 109 -16.19 1.26 -7.66
C ILE A 109 -16.69 2.70 -7.80
N ARG A 110 -17.38 3.22 -6.76
CA ARG A 110 -17.90 4.60 -6.75
C ARG A 110 -16.82 5.69 -6.77
N LEU A 111 -15.58 5.35 -6.40
CA LEU A 111 -14.41 6.23 -6.38
C LEU A 111 -13.50 5.99 -7.58
N GLU A 112 -13.85 5.11 -8.53
CA GLU A 112 -13.07 4.90 -9.76
C GLU A 112 -12.83 6.21 -10.54
N PRO A 113 -13.80 7.15 -10.64
CA PRO A 113 -13.55 8.45 -11.29
C PRO A 113 -12.51 9.31 -10.56
N GLU A 114 -12.28 9.08 -9.26
CA GLU A 114 -11.36 9.83 -8.40
C GLU A 114 -10.06 9.06 -8.14
N ARG A 115 -9.82 7.97 -8.88
CA ARG A 115 -8.78 6.98 -8.61
C ARG A 115 -7.37 7.57 -8.51
N GLU A 116 -7.01 8.50 -9.40
CA GLU A 116 -5.71 9.17 -9.32
C GLU A 116 -5.60 10.03 -8.05
N SER A 117 -6.64 10.78 -7.72
CA SER A 117 -6.64 11.60 -6.49
C SER A 117 -6.60 10.74 -5.22
N GLU A 118 -7.25 9.58 -5.24
CA GLU A 118 -7.18 8.61 -4.15
C GLU A 118 -5.75 8.06 -4.01
N LEU A 119 -5.08 7.72 -5.12
CA LEU A 119 -3.69 7.28 -5.08
C LEU A 119 -2.77 8.35 -4.45
N GLU A 120 -2.90 9.61 -4.86
CA GLU A 120 -2.10 10.72 -4.31
C GLU A 120 -2.27 10.87 -2.80
N GLY A 121 -3.51 10.77 -2.31
CA GLY A 121 -3.80 10.86 -0.87
C GLY A 121 -3.16 9.73 -0.07
N LEU A 122 -3.09 8.52 -0.64
CA LEU A 122 -2.45 7.38 -0.01
C LEU A 122 -0.92 7.48 -0.02
N LEU A 123 -0.34 7.90 -1.15
CA LEU A 123 1.13 8.06 -1.31
C LEU A 123 1.73 8.95 -0.21
N ALA A 124 1.12 10.12 0.02
CA ALA A 124 1.60 11.08 1.01
C ALA A 124 1.67 10.50 2.45
N THR A 125 0.79 9.56 2.78
CA THR A 125 0.77 8.90 4.10
C THR A 125 1.69 7.67 4.12
N LEU A 126 1.70 6.89 3.04
CA LEU A 126 2.54 5.72 2.89
C LEU A 126 4.04 6.07 3.00
N GLU A 127 4.47 7.15 2.34
CA GLU A 127 5.87 7.59 2.37
C GLU A 127 6.39 7.85 3.79
N GLN A 128 5.52 8.20 4.74
CA GLN A 128 5.89 8.44 6.14
C GLN A 128 6.30 7.16 6.87
N VAL A 129 5.81 6.00 6.44
CA VAL A 129 6.06 4.71 7.09
C VAL A 129 7.10 3.85 6.36
N LEU A 130 7.45 4.19 5.11
CA LEU A 130 8.49 3.48 4.38
C LEU A 130 9.83 3.52 5.15
N PRO A 131 10.66 2.46 5.06
CA PRO A 131 11.95 2.38 5.74
C PRO A 131 12.88 3.56 5.45
#